data_AF-A0A9X4BG23-F1
#
_entry.id   AF-A0A9X4BG23-F1
#
_cell.length_a   1.000
_cell.length_b   1.000
_cell.length_c   1.000
_cell.angle_alpha   90.00
_cell.angle_beta   90.00
_cell.angle_gamma   90.00
#
_symmetry.space_group_name_H-M   'P 1'
#
loop_
_entity.id
_entity.type
_entity.pdbx_description
1 polymer ?
#
loop_
_entity_poly.entity_id
_entity_poly.type
_entity_poly.pdbx_seq_one_letter_code
_entity_poly.pdbx_strand_id
1 'polypeptide(L)'
;MNILDLDHSLTGQAPIARRLASGRATRLDLLDLGPKLRLWSTEKTWKRFVERLAQRPRPRDARPEILFVGSGDYHHLTPAFLADLKEPVSLIHFDNHPDWVRFAPKRHCGSWVNRALKMPAIQRIVTLGPCSDDLHNPQLRGGNL
;
A
#
# COMPACT_ATOMS: atom_id res chain seq x y z
N MET A 1 -5.92 -9.22 -11.92
CA MET A 1 -5.71 -8.02 -11.09
C MET A 1 -6.74 -8.00 -9.98
N ASN A 2 -6.36 -7.51 -8.80
CA ASN A 2 -7.25 -7.40 -7.66
C ASN A 2 -7.59 -5.92 -7.40
N ILE A 3 -8.87 -5.64 -7.15
CA ILE A 3 -9.37 -4.31 -6.77
C ILE A 3 -9.77 -4.39 -5.30
N LEU A 4 -9.00 -3.74 -4.44
CA LEU A 4 -9.32 -3.60 -3.01
C LEU A 4 -10.27 -2.41 -2.87
N ASP A 5 -11.55 -2.70 -2.73
CA ASP A 5 -12.58 -1.66 -2.62
C ASP A 5 -12.70 -1.20 -1.17
N LEU A 6 -12.00 -0.10 -0.85
CA LEU A 6 -11.96 0.51 0.48
C LEU A 6 -12.89 1.73 0.60
N ASP A 7 -13.21 2.39 -0.50
CA ASP A 7 -13.97 3.65 -0.49
C ASP A 7 -14.67 3.99 -1.82
N HIS A 8 -14.86 3.02 -2.71
CA HIS A 8 -15.47 3.18 -4.04
C HIS A 8 -14.75 4.10 -5.04
N SER A 9 -13.61 4.70 -4.68
CA SER A 9 -12.82 5.57 -5.57
C SER A 9 -12.42 4.88 -6.88
N LEU A 10 -12.22 3.55 -6.84
CA LEU A 10 -11.87 2.74 -8.01
C LEU A 10 -13.09 2.15 -8.71
N THR A 11 -14.02 1.56 -7.95
CA THR A 11 -15.16 0.83 -8.53
C THR A 11 -16.17 1.74 -9.21
N GLY A 12 -16.23 3.02 -8.83
CA GLY A 12 -17.02 4.04 -9.53
C GLY A 12 -16.48 4.41 -10.92
N GLN A 13 -15.25 4.03 -11.25
CA GLN A 13 -14.65 4.36 -12.54
C GLN A 13 -15.05 3.35 -13.63
N ALA A 14 -15.59 3.85 -14.75
CA ALA A 14 -16.06 3.01 -15.85
C ALA A 14 -15.03 1.96 -16.35
N PRO A 15 -13.72 2.26 -16.49
CA PRO A 15 -12.73 1.27 -16.90
C PRO A 15 -12.53 0.12 -15.89
N ILE A 16 -12.71 0.37 -14.60
CA ILE A 16 -12.61 -0.65 -13.54
C ILE A 16 -13.90 -1.47 -13.51
N ALA A 17 -15.06 -0.82 -13.56
CA ALA A 17 -16.36 -1.48 -13.60
C ALA A 17 -16.46 -2.48 -14.78
N ARG A 18 -16.02 -2.08 -15.99
CA ARG A 18 -15.97 -2.99 -17.16
C ARG A 18 -15.06 -4.19 -16.94
N ARG A 19 -13.91 -4.02 -16.27
CA ARG A 19 -12.98 -5.13 -15.98
C ARG A 19 -13.57 -6.11 -14.98
N LEU A 20 -14.23 -5.61 -13.94
CA LEU A 20 -14.96 -6.42 -12.96
C LEU A 20 -16.09 -7.22 -13.64
N ALA A 21 -16.94 -6.56 -14.45
CA ALA A 21 -18.03 -7.22 -15.17
C ALA A 21 -17.53 -8.32 -16.14
N SER A 22 -16.38 -8.11 -16.79
CA SER A 22 -15.77 -9.10 -17.69
C SER A 22 -14.97 -10.21 -16.99
N GLY A 23 -14.89 -10.23 -15.66
CA GLY A 23 -14.06 -11.18 -14.90
C GLY A 23 -12.54 -10.98 -15.05
N ARG A 24 -12.08 -9.92 -15.72
CA ARG A 24 -10.66 -9.58 -15.88
C ARG A 24 -10.05 -8.95 -14.62
N ALA A 25 -10.89 -8.58 -13.65
CA ALA A 25 -10.50 -8.11 -12.33
C ALA A 25 -11.37 -8.78 -11.27
N THR A 26 -10.81 -8.99 -10.08
CA THR A 26 -11.57 -9.48 -8.92
C THR A 26 -11.66 -8.37 -7.88
N ARG A 27 -12.87 -8.12 -7.38
CA ARG A 27 -13.10 -7.20 -6.27
C ARG A 27 -12.91 -7.93 -4.95
N LEU A 28 -12.10 -7.36 -4.07
CA LEU A 28 -12.07 -7.67 -2.65
C LEU A 28 -12.80 -6.53 -1.93
N ASP A 29 -14.00 -6.81 -1.42
CA ASP A 29 -14.76 -5.83 -0.64
C ASP A 29 -14.07 -5.62 0.72
N LEU A 30 -13.73 -4.37 1.05
CA LEU A 30 -13.11 -3.96 2.31
C LEU A 30 -13.75 -2.68 2.85
N LEU A 31 -14.98 -2.35 2.44
CA LEU A 31 -15.62 -1.07 2.76
C LEU A 31 -15.86 -0.91 4.27
N ASP A 32 -16.04 -2.01 5.00
CA ASP A 32 -16.20 -2.00 6.47
C ASP A 32 -14.90 -1.63 7.22
N LEU A 33 -13.76 -1.80 6.55
CA LEU A 33 -12.43 -1.46 7.05
C LEU A 33 -11.94 -0.11 6.54
N GLY A 34 -12.35 0.32 5.34
CA GLY A 34 -11.88 1.53 4.67
C GLY A 34 -11.79 2.76 5.57
N PRO A 35 -12.89 3.25 6.18
CA PRO A 35 -12.85 4.41 7.07
C PRO A 35 -11.87 4.28 8.26
N LYS A 36 -11.56 3.05 8.69
CA LYS A 36 -10.66 2.74 9.82
C LYS A 36 -9.21 2.53 9.39
N LEU A 37 -8.96 2.57 8.08
CA LEU A 37 -7.66 2.45 7.44
C LEU A 37 -7.24 3.77 6.77
N ARG A 38 -8.05 4.83 6.80
CA ARG A 38 -7.67 6.09 6.16
C ARG A 38 -6.53 6.76 6.91
N LEU A 39 -5.45 7.09 6.19
CA LEU A 39 -4.21 7.71 6.66
C LEU A 39 -3.39 6.85 7.64
N TRP A 40 -4.04 6.05 8.48
CA TRP A 40 -3.39 5.21 9.47
C TRP A 40 -4.29 4.06 9.96
N SER A 41 -3.74 3.19 10.79
CA SER A 41 -4.45 2.03 11.35
C SER A 41 -4.02 1.64 12.76
N THR A 42 -4.96 1.08 13.53
CA THR A 42 -4.65 0.36 14.78
C THR A 42 -4.16 -1.06 14.47
N GLU A 43 -3.45 -1.69 15.40
CA GLU A 43 -3.00 -3.08 15.21
C GLU A 43 -4.18 -4.06 15.08
N LYS A 44 -5.32 -3.80 15.74
CA LYS A 44 -6.54 -4.61 15.60
C LYS A 44 -7.13 -4.52 14.19
N THR A 45 -7.28 -3.32 13.66
CA THR A 45 -7.80 -3.12 12.29
C THR A 45 -6.81 -3.67 11.26
N TRP A 46 -5.51 -3.47 11.48
CA TRP A 46 -4.45 -4.00 10.62
C TRP A 46 -4.50 -5.54 10.51
N LYS A 47 -4.66 -6.26 11.62
CA LYS A 47 -4.78 -7.72 11.60
C LYS A 47 -5.97 -8.20 10.78
N ARG A 48 -7.13 -7.58 10.98
CA ARG A 48 -8.34 -7.86 10.18
C ARG A 48 -8.11 -7.59 8.68
N PHE A 49 -7.40 -6.51 8.36
CA PHE A 49 -7.04 -6.21 6.98
C PHE A 49 -6.14 -7.30 6.37
N VAL A 50 -5.08 -7.70 7.08
CA VAL A 50 -4.16 -8.76 6.61
C VAL A 50 -4.89 -10.09 6.42
N GLU A 51 -5.78 -10.46 7.34
CA GLU A 51 -6.61 -11.68 7.22
C GLU A 51 -7.50 -11.66 5.97
N ARG A 52 -8.15 -10.53 5.70
CA ARG A 52 -8.98 -10.36 4.48
C ARG A 52 -8.13 -10.31 3.22
N LEU A 53 -6.96 -9.67 3.28
CA LEU A 53 -6.01 -9.59 2.18
C LEU A 53 -5.48 -10.98 1.78
N ALA A 54 -5.33 -11.89 2.74
CA ALA A 54 -4.89 -13.26 2.48
C ALA A 54 -5.89 -14.06 1.60
N GLN A 55 -7.15 -13.63 1.55
CA GLN A 55 -8.21 -14.27 0.75
C GLN A 55 -8.20 -13.81 -0.72
N ARG A 56 -7.34 -12.85 -1.09
CA ARG A 56 -7.27 -12.36 -2.46
C ARG A 56 -6.82 -13.48 -3.42
N PRO A 57 -7.35 -13.54 -4.65
CA PRO A 57 -6.81 -14.40 -5.69
C PRO A 57 -5.33 -14.06 -5.96
N ARG A 58 -4.47 -15.07 -5.92
CA ARG A 58 -3.05 -14.94 -6.29
C ARG A 58 -2.81 -15.47 -7.70
N PRO A 59 -1.87 -14.90 -8.47
CA PRO A 59 -1.42 -15.49 -9.74
C PRO A 59 -0.95 -16.94 -9.51
N ARG A 60 -1.31 -17.84 -10.42
CA ARG A 60 -0.89 -19.26 -10.38
C ARG A 60 0.38 -19.52 -11.21
N ASP A 61 0.71 -18.60 -12.09
CA ASP A 61 1.86 -18.61 -12.99
C ASP A 61 2.79 -17.42 -12.69
N ALA A 62 3.88 -17.31 -13.43
CA ALA A 62 4.90 -16.27 -13.24
C ALA A 62 4.44 -14.84 -13.59
N ARG A 63 3.13 -14.59 -13.73
CA ARG A 63 2.61 -13.26 -14.05
C ARG A 63 2.67 -12.34 -12.82
N PRO A 64 2.99 -11.06 -13.01
CA PRO A 64 2.98 -10.10 -11.91
C PRO A 64 1.57 -9.93 -11.33
N GLU A 65 1.50 -9.84 -10.01
CA GLU A 65 0.27 -9.45 -9.32
C GLU A 65 0.07 -7.93 -9.46
N ILE A 66 -1.12 -7.52 -9.90
CA ILE A 66 -1.51 -6.11 -9.97
C ILE A 66 -2.63 -5.88 -8.96
N LEU A 67 -2.36 -4.99 -8.01
CA LEU A 67 -3.27 -4.58 -6.94
C LEU A 67 -3.64 -3.10 -7.13
N PHE A 68 -4.94 -2.79 -7.13
CA PHE A 68 -5.43 -1.42 -7.02
C PHE A 68 -6.03 -1.22 -5.63
N VAL A 69 -5.67 -0.13 -4.96
CA VAL A 69 -5.98 0.09 -3.53
C VAL A 69 -6.55 1.49 -3.33
N GLY A 70 -7.89 1.60 -3.30
CA GLY A 70 -8.65 2.80 -2.98
C GLY A 70 -8.04 4.16 -3.40
N SER A 71 -8.29 5.17 -2.57
CA SER A 71 -7.65 6.48 -2.62
C SER A 71 -6.18 6.44 -2.16
N GLY A 72 -5.41 7.48 -2.47
CA GLY A 72 -3.98 7.57 -2.16
C GLY A 72 -3.65 7.46 -0.66
N ASP A 73 -4.56 7.87 0.23
CA ASP A 73 -4.36 7.80 1.69
C ASP A 73 -4.31 6.38 2.29
N TYR A 74 -4.44 5.34 1.45
CA TYR A 74 -4.25 3.94 1.83
C TYR A 74 -2.86 3.37 1.52
N HIS A 75 -1.92 4.15 0.98
CA HIS A 75 -0.58 3.65 0.61
C HIS A 75 0.20 3.01 1.77
N HIS A 76 -0.11 3.38 3.02
CA HIS A 76 0.46 2.77 4.23
C HIS A 76 0.14 1.28 4.41
N LEU A 77 -0.79 0.73 3.63
CA LEU A 77 -1.11 -0.69 3.58
C LEU A 77 -0.02 -1.50 2.85
N THR A 78 0.87 -0.85 2.10
CA THR A 78 1.92 -1.49 1.29
C THR A 78 2.73 -2.58 2.02
N PRO A 79 3.17 -2.39 3.27
CA PRO A 79 3.88 -3.43 4.01
C PRO A 79 3.12 -4.75 4.19
N ALA A 80 1.78 -4.75 4.08
CA ALA A 80 0.99 -5.99 4.10
C ALA A 80 1.18 -6.82 2.83
N PHE A 81 1.30 -6.18 1.66
CA PHE A 81 1.53 -6.87 0.39
C PHE A 81 2.96 -7.43 0.33
N LEU A 82 3.93 -6.65 0.83
CA LEU A 82 5.34 -7.05 0.88
C LEU A 82 5.61 -8.22 1.83
N ALA A 83 4.72 -8.48 2.79
CA ALA A 83 4.91 -9.55 3.78
C ALA A 83 4.88 -10.96 3.17
N ASP A 84 4.31 -11.10 1.98
CA ASP A 84 4.22 -12.36 1.25
C ASP A 84 5.50 -12.71 0.46
N LEU A 85 6.42 -11.76 0.29
CA LEU A 85 7.64 -11.93 -0.52
C LEU A 85 8.55 -13.00 0.08
N LYS A 86 8.99 -13.95 -0.76
CA LYS A 86 9.83 -15.09 -0.36
C LYS A 86 11.30 -14.91 -0.67
N GLU A 87 11.61 -14.01 -1.59
CA GLU A 87 12.96 -13.70 -2.02
C GLU A 87 13.30 -12.23 -1.72
N PRO A 88 14.59 -11.89 -1.57
CA PRO A 88 15.02 -10.51 -1.46
C PRO A 88 14.68 -9.71 -2.72
N VAL A 89 14.12 -8.51 -2.55
CA VAL A 89 13.73 -7.62 -3.66
C VAL A 89 14.21 -6.18 -3.42
N SER A 90 14.24 -5.42 -4.52
CA SER A 90 14.25 -3.95 -4.48
C SER A 90 12.85 -3.42 -4.77
N LEU A 91 12.39 -2.45 -3.99
CA LEU A 91 11.11 -1.77 -4.22
C LEU A 91 11.34 -0.45 -4.96
N ILE A 92 10.66 -0.26 -6.08
CA ILE A 92 10.59 1.04 -6.76
C ILE A 92 9.30 1.72 -6.33
N HIS A 93 9.43 2.89 -5.70
CA HIS A 93 8.35 3.67 -5.12
C HIS A 93 8.18 4.96 -5.94
N PHE A 94 7.05 5.10 -6.64
CA PHE A 94 6.72 6.34 -7.35
C PHE A 94 5.76 7.16 -6.50
N ASP A 95 6.24 8.25 -5.92
CA ASP A 95 5.44 9.14 -5.09
C ASP A 95 6.09 10.52 -4.98
N ASN A 96 5.25 11.53 -4.73
CA ASN A 96 5.67 12.89 -4.44
C ASN A 96 6.24 13.03 -3.01
N HIS A 97 5.81 12.17 -2.08
CA HIS A 97 6.24 12.14 -0.70
C HIS A 97 7.18 10.95 -0.43
N PRO A 98 8.20 11.12 0.42
CA PRO A 98 9.12 10.04 0.75
C PRO A 98 8.57 9.05 1.79
N ASP A 99 7.48 9.38 2.51
CA ASP A 99 6.81 8.51 3.49
C ASP A 99 7.72 7.88 4.57
N TRP A 100 8.75 8.63 4.97
CA TRP A 100 9.84 8.18 5.84
C TRP A 100 9.84 8.82 7.24
N VAL A 101 8.72 9.40 7.69
CA VAL A 101 8.63 10.02 9.01
C VAL A 101 8.88 8.95 10.08
N ARG A 102 9.80 9.22 11.01
CA ARG A 102 10.18 8.26 12.06
C ARG A 102 9.17 8.16 13.21
N PHE A 103 8.59 9.30 13.59
CA PHE A 103 7.83 9.44 14.84
C PHE A 103 6.31 9.25 14.67
N ALA A 104 5.84 8.87 13.48
CA ALA A 104 4.42 8.59 13.27
C ALA A 104 4.05 7.20 13.81
N PRO A 105 2.75 6.94 14.06
CA PRO A 105 2.27 5.61 14.41
C PRO A 105 2.75 4.54 13.42
N LYS A 106 2.90 3.29 13.91
CA LYS A 106 3.46 2.15 13.15
C LYS A 106 2.79 1.90 11.79
N ARG A 107 1.51 2.22 11.67
CA ARG A 107 0.69 2.02 10.46
C ARG A 107 0.16 3.38 10.02
N HIS A 108 1.02 4.23 9.48
CA HIS A 108 0.66 5.59 9.08
C HIS A 108 1.22 5.90 7.69
N CYS A 109 0.50 6.70 6.90
CA CYS A 109 0.87 7.13 5.54
C CYS A 109 2.27 7.71 5.48
N GLY A 110 2.58 8.69 6.33
CA GLY A 110 3.91 9.29 6.32
C GLY A 110 5.07 8.42 6.82
N SER A 111 4.88 7.18 7.29
CA SER A 111 5.97 6.38 7.91
C SER A 111 6.16 4.97 7.36
N TRP A 112 5.37 4.57 6.37
CA TRP A 112 5.34 3.17 5.95
C TRP A 112 6.66 2.72 5.28
N VAL A 113 7.40 3.62 4.63
CA VAL A 113 8.69 3.30 3.99
C VAL A 113 9.69 2.83 5.03
N ASN A 114 9.77 3.50 6.19
CA ASN A 114 10.60 3.06 7.31
C ASN A 114 10.16 1.71 7.88
N ARG A 115 8.86 1.38 7.79
CA ARG A 115 8.37 0.08 8.21
C ARG A 115 8.76 -1.01 7.21
N ALA A 116 8.69 -0.71 5.91
CA ALA A 116 9.06 -1.62 4.83
C ALA A 116 10.57 -1.91 4.82
N LEU A 117 11.43 -0.91 5.06
CA LEU A 117 12.89 -1.08 5.16
C LEU A 117 13.32 -2.04 6.29
N LYS A 118 12.46 -2.27 7.29
CA LYS A 118 12.72 -3.24 8.38
C LYS A 118 12.30 -4.67 8.03
N MET A 119 11.76 -4.91 6.83
CA MET A 119 11.29 -6.23 6.41
C MET A 119 12.46 -7.02 5.79
N PRO A 120 12.68 -8.29 6.17
CA PRO A 120 13.85 -9.06 5.72
C PRO A 120 13.98 -9.20 4.19
N ALA A 121 12.85 -9.23 3.47
CA ALA A 121 12.84 -9.37 2.02
C ALA A 121 13.16 -8.05 1.29
N ILE A 122 13.18 -6.90 1.96
CA ILE A 122 13.39 -5.60 1.31
C ILE A 122 14.85 -5.18 1.46
N GLN A 123 15.61 -5.26 0.36
CA GLN A 123 17.03 -4.88 0.35
C GLN A 123 17.21 -3.36 0.25
N ARG A 124 16.34 -2.72 -0.53
CA ARG A 124 16.33 -1.27 -0.71
C ARG A 124 14.98 -0.80 -1.25
N ILE A 125 14.72 0.49 -1.03
CA ILE A 125 13.60 1.21 -1.63
C ILE A 125 14.20 2.39 -2.41
N VAL A 126 13.85 2.50 -3.68
CA VAL A 126 14.22 3.62 -4.55
C VAL A 126 12.98 4.45 -4.79
N THR A 127 12.97 5.69 -4.30
CA THR A 127 11.83 6.60 -4.48
C THR A 127 12.08 7.56 -5.63
N LEU A 128 11.13 7.63 -6.56
CA LEU A 128 11.19 8.42 -7.79
C LEU A 128 10.00 9.39 -7.82
N GLY A 129 10.27 10.67 -8.09
CA GLY A 129 9.25 11.71 -8.09
C GLY A 129 9.08 12.57 -6.82
N PRO A 130 9.86 12.42 -5.72
CA PRO A 130 9.75 13.37 -4.62
C PRO A 130 10.00 14.82 -5.07
N CYS A 131 8.95 15.62 -5.02
CA CYS A 131 8.98 17.05 -5.29
C CYS A 131 8.38 17.85 -4.13
N SER A 132 7.99 17.19 -3.04
CA SER A 132 7.51 17.86 -1.83
C SER A 132 8.67 18.53 -1.07
N ASP A 133 8.33 19.54 -0.26
CA ASP A 133 9.26 20.19 0.66
C ASP A 133 9.82 19.24 1.75
N ASP A 134 9.36 17.98 1.78
CA ASP A 134 9.85 16.97 2.74
C ASP A 134 11.36 16.71 2.56
N LEU A 135 11.89 16.93 1.36
CA LEU A 135 13.31 16.81 1.06
C LEU A 135 14.11 18.08 1.35
N HIS A 136 13.47 19.23 1.54
CA HIS A 136 14.19 20.50 1.75
C HIS A 136 14.86 20.52 3.12
N ASN A 137 14.17 20.03 4.16
CA ASN A 137 14.68 19.95 5.53
C ASN A 137 14.27 18.62 6.18
N PRO A 138 14.86 17.49 5.75
CA PRO A 138 14.41 16.15 6.11
C PRO A 138 14.48 15.90 7.62
N GLN A 139 15.51 16.39 8.29
CA GLN A 139 15.63 16.32 9.77
C GLN A 139 14.48 17.01 10.50
N LEU A 140 14.00 18.16 10.01
CA LEU A 140 12.85 18.86 10.62
C LEU A 140 11.52 18.16 10.32
N ARG A 141 11.47 17.37 9.25
CA ARG A 141 10.31 16.56 8.83
C ARG A 141 10.38 15.13 9.40
N GLY A 142 11.31 14.86 10.32
CA GLY A 142 11.46 13.56 10.97
C GLY A 142 11.96 12.45 10.05
N GLY A 143 12.63 12.80 8.95
CA GLY A 143 13.35 11.88 8.08
C GLY A 143 14.61 11.32 8.75
N ASN A 144 15.11 10.22 8.20
CA ASN A 144 16.31 9.49 8.65
C ASN A 144 17.39 9.43 7.56
N LEU A 145 17.59 10.55 6.86
CA LEU A 145 18.69 10.71 5.91
C LEU A 145 20.05 10.71 6.62
#